data_AF-A0A936Y2T0-F1
#
_entry.id   AF-A0A936Y2T0-F1
#
_cell.length_a   1.000
_cell.length_b   1.000
_cell.length_c   1.000
_cell.angle_alpha   90.00
_cell.angle_beta   90.00
_cell.angle_gamma   90.00
#
_symmetry.space_group_name_H-M   'P 1'
#
loop_
_entity.id
_entity.type
_entity.pdbx_description
1 polymer ?
#
loop_
_entity_poly.entity_id
_entity_poly.type
_entity_poly.pdbx_seq_one_letter_code
_entity_poly.pdbx_strand_id
1 'polypeptide(L)'
;MLTPKVPSALEDVAREIEKLKAENVEGIIMDLRGNGGGSLPEVVKMVGLFIEDGPVCVVKGRGEDKPYQWKDKDKSILYTGPLTVMVDEFSASASERLQQPYRITSVVL
;
A
#
# COMPACT_ATOMS: atom_id res chain seq x y z
N MET A 1 -21.58 -5.59 23.49
CA MET A 1 -20.16 -5.99 23.61
C MET A 1 -19.46 -5.57 22.34
N LEU A 2 -18.71 -4.46 22.37
CA LEU A 2 -17.85 -4.09 21.24
C LEU A 2 -16.60 -4.95 21.38
N THR A 3 -16.36 -5.83 20.41
CA THR A 3 -15.07 -6.53 20.32
C THR A 3 -13.95 -5.49 20.21
N PRO A 4 -12.83 -5.65 20.92
CA PRO A 4 -11.68 -4.76 20.71
C PRO A 4 -11.28 -4.87 19.24
N LYS A 5 -11.42 -3.77 18.50
CA LYS A 5 -10.98 -3.67 17.11
C LYS A 5 -9.47 -3.83 17.13
N VAL A 6 -8.96 -4.93 16.61
CA VAL A 6 -7.52 -5.12 16.39
C VAL A 6 -7.07 -3.92 15.54
N PRO A 7 -6.07 -3.12 15.98
CA PRO A 7 -5.58 -2.02 15.16
C PRO A 7 -5.09 -2.60 13.84
N SER A 8 -5.66 -2.10 12.74
CA SER A 8 -5.28 -2.55 11.41
C SER A 8 -3.93 -1.93 11.03
N ALA A 9 -3.13 -2.63 10.24
CA ALA A 9 -1.85 -2.08 9.78
C ALA A 9 -2.05 -0.76 9.01
N LEU A 10 -3.22 -0.59 8.40
CA LEU A 10 -3.67 0.65 7.78
C LEU A 10 -3.75 1.84 8.76
N GLU A 11 -4.36 1.64 9.92
CA GLU A 11 -4.53 2.70 10.93
C GLU A 11 -3.18 3.13 11.52
N ASP A 12 -2.28 2.17 11.71
CA ASP A 12 -0.92 2.44 12.18
C ASP A 12 -0.11 3.24 11.15
N VAL A 13 -0.12 2.82 9.89
CA VAL A 13 0.57 3.53 8.80
C VAL A 13 0.02 4.95 8.63
N ALA A 14 -1.31 5.12 8.66
CA ALA A 14 -1.94 6.45 8.57
C ALA A 14 -1.47 7.39 9.70
N ARG A 15 -1.36 6.87 10.92
CA ARG A 15 -0.87 7.64 12.07
C ARG A 15 0.61 8.02 11.94
N GLU A 16 1.46 7.12 11.44
CA GLU A 16 2.87 7.45 11.22
C GLU A 16 3.07 8.47 10.10
N ILE A 17 2.27 8.40 9.03
CA ILE A 17 2.27 9.42 7.96
C ILE A 17 1.95 10.82 8.53
N GLU A 18 0.93 10.93 9.38
CA GLU A 18 0.56 12.21 10.00
C GLU A 18 1.69 12.79 10.87
N LYS A 19 2.43 11.94 11.61
CA LYS A 19 3.61 12.37 12.37
C LYS A 19 4.73 12.88 11.45
N LEU A 20 5.06 12.12 10.41
CA LEU A 20 6.09 12.49 9.44
C LEU A 20 5.75 13.79 8.71
N LYS A 21 4.46 14.02 8.42
CA LYS A 21 3.98 15.31 7.88
C LYS A 21 4.18 16.45 8.86
N ALA A 22 3.88 16.25 10.14
CA ALA A 22 4.09 17.26 11.17
C ALA A 22 5.59 17.61 11.35
N GLU A 23 6.48 16.65 11.08
CA GLU A 23 7.93 16.84 11.07
C GLU A 23 8.47 17.47 9.77
N ASN A 24 7.61 17.75 8.79
CA ASN A 24 7.97 18.33 7.48
C ASN A 24 9.05 17.54 6.72
N VAL A 25 8.95 16.20 6.72
CA VAL A 25 9.90 15.36 5.98
C VAL A 25 9.82 15.60 4.48
N GLU A 26 10.98 15.54 3.81
CA GLU A 26 11.08 15.71 2.34
C GLU A 26 10.62 14.47 1.56
N GLY A 27 10.53 13.31 2.21
CA GLY A 27 10.20 12.04 1.58
C GLY A 27 9.93 10.93 2.59
N ILE A 28 9.26 9.87 2.16
CA ILE A 28 9.00 8.66 2.95
C ILE A 28 9.63 7.46 2.24
N ILE A 29 10.28 6.59 3.02
CA ILE A 29 10.71 5.26 2.57
C ILE A 29 9.87 4.22 3.31
N MET A 30 9.15 3.39 2.56
CA MET A 30 8.40 2.25 3.08
C MET A 30 9.18 0.96 2.85
N ASP A 31 9.65 0.35 3.93
CA ASP A 31 10.40 -0.90 3.87
C ASP A 31 9.48 -2.11 4.02
N LEU A 32 9.36 -2.91 2.97
CA LEU A 32 8.57 -4.15 2.91
C LEU A 32 9.45 -5.40 2.75
N ARG A 33 10.76 -5.30 2.95
CA ARG A 33 11.67 -6.45 2.93
C ARG A 33 11.27 -7.47 4.01
N GLY A 34 11.30 -8.76 3.68
CA GLY A 34 10.87 -9.83 4.57
C GLY A 34 9.36 -9.86 4.89
N ASN A 35 8.55 -8.99 4.28
CA ASN A 35 7.10 -8.98 4.51
C ASN A 35 6.42 -10.10 3.72
N GLY A 36 6.02 -11.17 4.42
CA GLY A 36 5.31 -12.34 3.89
C GLY A 36 3.88 -12.07 3.38
N GLY A 37 3.43 -10.82 3.41
CA GLY A 37 2.20 -10.35 2.82
C GLY A 37 1.02 -10.25 3.79
N GLY A 38 -0.13 -9.87 3.26
CA GLY A 38 -1.36 -9.63 4.01
C GLY A 38 -2.59 -9.71 3.11
N SER A 39 -3.74 -9.32 3.63
CA SER A 39 -4.99 -9.38 2.86
C SER A 39 -4.97 -8.37 1.70
N LEU A 40 -5.36 -8.82 0.50
CA LEU A 40 -5.44 -7.94 -0.67
C LEU A 40 -6.26 -6.66 -0.42
N PRO A 41 -7.42 -6.70 0.25
CA PRO A 41 -8.19 -5.49 0.55
C PRO A 41 -7.46 -4.48 1.44
N GLU A 42 -6.60 -4.94 2.35
CA GLU A 42 -5.84 -4.07 3.25
C GLU A 42 -4.68 -3.38 2.52
N VAL A 43 -4.01 -4.12 1.62
CA VAL A 43 -2.99 -3.56 0.73
C VAL A 43 -3.60 -2.48 -0.17
N VAL A 44 -4.77 -2.74 -0.76
CA VAL A 44 -5.46 -1.78 -1.64
C VAL A 44 -5.77 -0.46 -0.92
N LYS A 45 -6.23 -0.53 0.33
CA LYS A 45 -6.48 0.65 1.16
C LYS A 45 -5.19 1.37 1.55
N MET A 46 -4.12 0.62 1.83
CA MET A 46 -2.82 1.21 2.18
C MET A 46 -2.21 1.98 1.01
N VAL A 47 -2.38 1.47 -0.21
CA VAL A 47 -1.95 2.18 -1.42
C VAL A 47 -2.72 3.49 -1.61
N GLY A 48 -4.03 3.49 -1.32
CA GLY A 48 -4.89 4.69 -1.40
C GLY A 48 -4.46 5.86 -0.50
N LEU A 49 -3.65 5.60 0.54
CA LEU A 49 -3.06 6.67 1.35
C LEU A 49 -2.07 7.54 0.55
N PHE A 50 -1.56 7.03 -0.56
CA PHE A 50 -0.50 7.63 -1.37
C PHE A 50 -0.92 7.97 -2.81
N ILE A 51 -2.05 7.43 -3.28
CA ILE A 51 -2.48 7.54 -4.68
C ILE A 51 -3.93 8.04 -4.78
N GLU A 52 -4.20 8.93 -5.73
CA GLU A 52 -5.54 9.52 -5.92
C GLU A 52 -6.49 8.60 -6.70
N ASP A 53 -5.97 7.95 -7.75
CA ASP A 53 -6.71 7.08 -8.64
C ASP A 53 -5.73 6.19 -9.42
N GLY A 54 -6.24 5.04 -9.89
CA GLY A 54 -5.48 4.07 -10.67
C GLY A 54 -5.72 2.62 -10.22
N PRO A 55 -5.48 1.63 -11.09
CA PRO A 55 -5.47 0.23 -10.69
C PRO A 55 -4.32 -0.01 -9.70
N VAL A 56 -4.65 -0.50 -8.50
CA VAL A 56 -3.66 -0.93 -7.50
C VAL A 56 -3.08 -2.27 -7.90
N CYS A 57 -3.92 -3.20 -8.37
CA CYS A 57 -3.42 -4.45 -8.92
C CYS A 57 -4.39 -5.05 -9.93
N VAL A 58 -3.82 -5.84 -10.83
CA VAL A 58 -4.56 -6.65 -11.79
C VAL A 58 -4.58 -8.09 -11.28
N VAL A 59 -5.76 -8.65 -11.08
CA VAL A 59 -5.95 -10.03 -10.61
C VAL A 59 -6.61 -10.83 -11.72
N LYS A 60 -6.15 -12.06 -11.93
CA LYS A 60 -6.85 -13.04 -12.77
C LYS A 60 -7.32 -14.18 -11.88
N GLY A 61 -8.64 -14.30 -11.71
CA GLY A 61 -9.23 -15.42 -10.97
C GLY A 61 -9.00 -16.76 -11.66
N ARG A 62 -8.94 -17.84 -10.89
CA ARG A 62 -8.87 -19.20 -11.44
C ARG A 62 -10.21 -19.52 -12.10
N GLY A 63 -10.23 -19.65 -13.43
CA GLY A 63 -11.45 -19.85 -14.21
C GLY A 63 -12.06 -18.57 -14.80
N GLU A 64 -11.43 -17.42 -14.60
CA GLU A 64 -11.83 -16.18 -15.29
C GLU A 64 -11.05 -16.00 -16.58
N ASP A 65 -11.77 -15.72 -17.66
CA ASP A 65 -11.19 -15.49 -18.98
C ASP A 65 -10.42 -14.16 -19.05
N LYS A 66 -10.81 -13.17 -18.25
CA LYS A 66 -10.24 -11.82 -18.26
C LYS A 66 -9.76 -11.41 -16.88
N PRO A 67 -8.59 -10.78 -16.78
CA PRO A 67 -8.17 -10.15 -15.54
C PRO A 67 -9.06 -8.96 -15.18
N TYR A 68 -9.22 -8.69 -13.90
CA TYR A 68 -9.92 -7.53 -13.36
C TYR A 68 -9.01 -6.68 -12.48
N GLN A 69 -9.30 -5.37 -12.42
CA GLN A 69 -8.50 -4.41 -11.67
C GLN A 69 -9.12 -4.16 -10.29
N TRP A 70 -8.30 -4.25 -9.25
CA TRP A 70 -8.63 -3.69 -7.95
C TRP A 70 -8.22 -2.23 -7.91
N LYS A 71 -9.13 -1.40 -7.40
CA LYS A 71 -8.94 0.03 -7.19
C LYS A 71 -9.33 0.35 -5.77
N ASP A 72 -8.66 1.32 -5.17
CA ASP A 72 -9.24 1.94 -4.00
C ASP A 72 -10.49 2.74 -4.41
N LYS A 73 -11.53 2.65 -3.60
CA LYS A 73 -12.77 3.42 -3.74
C LYS A 73 -12.77 4.63 -2.81
N ASP A 74 -11.89 4.64 -1.82
CA ASP A 74 -11.60 5.79 -0.98
C ASP A 74 -10.60 6.71 -1.68
N LYS A 75 -10.82 8.02 -1.60
CA LYS A 75 -9.97 9.06 -2.21
C LYS A 75 -9.26 9.91 -1.16
N SER A 76 -9.21 9.45 0.09
CA SER A 76 -8.53 10.13 1.17
C SER A 76 -7.02 9.93 1.10
N ILE A 77 -6.37 10.66 0.19
CA ILE A 77 -4.90 10.70 0.12
C ILE A 77 -4.37 11.37 1.38
N LEU A 78 -3.49 10.68 2.11
CA LEU A 78 -2.84 11.23 3.30
C LEU A 78 -1.48 11.86 2.98
N TYR A 79 -0.76 11.36 1.97
CA TYR A 79 0.56 11.83 1.60
C TYR A 79 0.75 11.91 0.08
N THR A 80 1.25 13.05 -0.41
CA THR A 80 1.49 13.33 -1.83
C THR A 80 2.95 13.62 -2.17
N GLY A 81 3.84 13.57 -1.17
CA GLY A 81 5.27 13.80 -1.34
C GLY A 81 6.01 12.58 -1.92
N PRO A 82 7.34 12.67 -2.09
CA PRO A 82 8.17 11.58 -2.59
C PRO A 82 8.05 10.31 -1.74
N LEU A 83 7.69 9.18 -2.38
CA LEU A 83 7.60 7.87 -1.73
C LEU A 83 8.52 6.86 -2.44
N THR A 84 9.38 6.21 -1.66
CA THR A 84 10.16 5.05 -2.10
C THR A 84 9.69 3.80 -1.38
N VAL A 85 9.54 2.69 -2.10
CA VAL A 85 9.18 1.38 -1.51
C VAL A 85 10.35 0.42 -1.69
N MET A 86 10.79 -0.22 -0.61
CA MET A 86 11.85 -1.22 -0.62
C MET A 86 11.25 -2.63 -0.48
N VAL A 87 11.74 -3.56 -1.29
CA VAL A 87 11.29 -4.96 -1.32
C VAL A 87 12.49 -5.90 -1.51
N ASP A 88 12.36 -7.15 -1.09
CA ASP A 88 13.33 -8.23 -1.32
C ASP A 88 12.63 -9.48 -1.91
N GLU A 89 13.40 -10.55 -2.14
CA GLU A 89 12.88 -11.82 -2.67
C GLU A 89 11.88 -12.54 -1.74
N PHE A 90 11.82 -12.15 -0.46
CA PHE A 90 10.89 -12.68 0.53
C PHE A 90 9.62 -11.83 0.68
N SER A 91 9.59 -10.65 0.06
CA SER A 91 8.43 -9.78 -0.03
C SER A 91 7.33 -10.45 -0.88
N ALA A 92 6.36 -11.09 -0.24
CA ALA A 92 5.31 -11.86 -0.92
C ALA A 92 4.29 -10.96 -1.66
N SER A 93 3.37 -11.60 -2.39
CA SER A 93 2.32 -11.07 -3.31
C SER A 93 1.68 -9.70 -3.01
N ALA A 94 1.65 -9.24 -1.76
CA ALA A 94 1.18 -7.91 -1.37
C ALA A 94 2.18 -6.79 -1.70
N SER A 95 3.47 -7.03 -1.48
CA SER A 95 4.55 -6.08 -1.72
C SER A 95 4.80 -5.84 -3.21
N GLU A 96 4.58 -6.86 -4.05
CA GLU A 96 4.57 -6.69 -5.51
C GLU A 96 3.43 -5.78 -5.98
N ARG A 97 2.26 -5.86 -5.33
CA ARG A 97 1.09 -5.02 -5.66
C ARG A 97 1.29 -3.55 -5.27
N LEU A 98 2.02 -3.26 -4.19
CA LEU A 98 2.32 -1.87 -3.80
C LEU A 98 3.26 -1.18 -4.81
N GLN A 99 4.05 -1.92 -5.58
CA GLN A 99 5.02 -1.37 -6.53
C GLN A 99 4.38 -0.68 -7.75
N GLN A 100 3.08 -0.90 -8.01
CA GLN A 100 2.35 -0.18 -9.07
C GLN A 100 1.38 0.80 -8.41
N PRO A 101 1.68 2.12 -8.39
CA PRO A 101 1.61 2.92 -9.62
C PRO A 101 2.60 4.11 -9.73
N TYR A 102 2.58 4.75 -10.92
CA TYR A 102 3.38 5.82 -11.58
C TYR A 102 4.11 6.93 -10.77
N ARG A 103 4.06 6.95 -9.44
CA ARG A 103 4.80 7.88 -8.56
C ARG A 103 5.63 7.20 -7.47
N ILE A 104 5.49 5.88 -7.31
CA ILE A 104 6.26 5.10 -6.35
C ILE A 104 7.56 4.68 -7.02
N THR A 105 8.70 5.10 -6.46
CA THR A 105 10.00 4.57 -6.90
C THR A 105 10.25 3.30 -6.10
N SER A 106 10.40 2.16 -6.76
CA SER A 106 10.73 0.90 -6.10
C SER A 106 12.22 0.61 -6.22
N VAL A 107 12.87 0.32 -5.09
CA VAL A 107 14.26 -0.16 -5.04
C VAL A 107 14.22 -1.59 -4.55
N VAL A 108 14.56 -2.52 -5.43
CA VAL A 108 14.78 -3.94 -5.08
C VAL A 108 16.24 -4.07 -4.62
N LEU A 109 16.45 -4.56 -3.40
CA LEU A 109 17.78 -4.82 -2.82
C LEU A 109 18.12 -6.30 -2.79
#